data_AF-A0A2P4X2A3-F1
#
_entry.id   AF-A0A2P4X2A3-F1
#
_cell.length_a   1.000
_cell.length_b   1.000
_cell.length_c   1.000
_cell.angle_alpha   90.00
_cell.angle_beta   90.00
_cell.angle_gamma   90.00
#
_symmetry.space_group_name_H-M   'P 1'
#
loop_
_entity.id
_entity.type
_entity.pdbx_description
1 polymer ?
#
loop_
_entity_poly.entity_id
_entity_poly.type
_entity_poly.pdbx_seq_one_letter_code
_entity_poly.pdbx_strand_id
1 'polypeptide(L)'
;MPNSGAGSWNRFQNEQLASTKATSTHARGHHLRRYLFDVLSTVPVVKEQWMFGRTHAEILPSRRLEDVKEDMKAMTDSLAISDVVRPARQIWHELRGLYYGFDNNNVVIGLSESQVISRVHRARAIHYSGDVHGSVEIPPLSLALNEAVSFFQFHFVSANRQDVNRPNRLLGWAHPVLLNLLRYNNTTLFIDGTFRCVPRNYQQRVVYMVHDHASRLFVPVFYILSTSRTGDAYWDMMHFVLQATDQ
;
A
#
# COMPACT_ATOMS: atom_id res chain seq x y z
N MET A 1 15.22 -49.84 17.37
CA MET A 1 15.82 -50.93 16.58
C MET A 1 14.73 -51.96 16.29
N PRO A 2 14.70 -52.62 15.12
CA PRO A 2 15.39 -52.27 13.87
C PRO A 2 14.53 -52.41 12.58
N ASN A 3 15.05 -51.83 11.48
CA ASN A 3 15.16 -52.39 10.12
C ASN A 3 13.89 -52.75 9.31
N SER A 4 13.84 -52.65 7.97
CA SER A 4 14.81 -52.41 6.89
C SER A 4 14.01 -52.45 5.56
N GLY A 5 14.28 -51.59 4.58
CA GLY A 5 15.08 -51.91 3.39
C GLY A 5 14.36 -51.29 2.17
N ALA A 6 14.92 -50.40 1.35
CA ALA A 6 16.12 -50.41 0.50
C ALA A 6 15.98 -51.31 -0.76
N GLY A 7 16.08 -50.67 -1.93
CA GLY A 7 16.50 -51.24 -3.22
C GLY A 7 15.37 -51.49 -4.25
N SER A 8 15.10 -50.59 -5.21
CA SER A 8 15.82 -50.40 -6.50
C SER A 8 15.92 -51.66 -7.35
N TRP A 9 15.22 -51.72 -8.49
CA TRP A 9 15.70 -52.32 -9.75
C TRP A 9 14.98 -51.73 -10.97
N ASN A 10 15.67 -50.85 -11.69
CA ASN A 10 15.48 -50.60 -13.12
C ASN A 10 16.25 -51.69 -13.88
N ARG A 11 15.65 -52.31 -14.93
CA ARG A 11 16.28 -52.64 -16.23
C ARG A 11 15.47 -53.62 -17.08
N PHE A 12 15.33 -53.24 -18.36
CA PHE A 12 15.42 -54.08 -19.58
C PHE A 12 14.40 -55.23 -19.73
N GLN A 13 13.86 -55.58 -20.89
CA GLN A 13 13.98 -55.16 -22.29
C GLN A 13 12.86 -55.94 -23.01
N ASN A 14 12.25 -55.32 -24.02
CA ASN A 14 11.90 -55.85 -25.34
C ASN A 14 11.18 -57.20 -25.57
N GLU A 15 10.52 -57.22 -26.73
CA GLU A 15 9.93 -58.35 -27.49
C GLU A 15 8.48 -58.66 -27.12
N GLN A 16 7.47 -58.67 -28.00
CA GLN A 16 7.37 -59.13 -29.39
C GLN A 16 6.23 -58.40 -30.15
N LEU A 17 6.44 -57.92 -31.39
CA LEU A 17 5.99 -58.49 -32.69
C LEU A 17 4.45 -58.72 -32.78
N ALA A 18 3.67 -57.88 -33.47
CA ALA A 18 3.49 -57.70 -34.93
C ALA A 18 2.27 -58.46 -35.51
N SER A 19 1.59 -57.80 -36.48
CA SER A 19 0.44 -58.22 -37.33
C SER A 19 -0.95 -57.90 -36.72
N THR A 20 -1.89 -57.22 -37.39
CA THR A 20 -2.28 -57.33 -38.81
C THR A 20 -3.01 -56.06 -39.32
N LYS A 21 -2.88 -55.84 -40.62
CA LYS A 21 -3.35 -54.72 -41.47
C LYS A 21 -4.87 -54.49 -41.46
N ALA A 22 -5.28 -53.22 -41.54
CA ALA A 22 -6.47 -52.80 -42.28
C ALA A 22 -6.18 -51.47 -43.01
N THR A 23 -6.66 -51.41 -44.24
CA THR A 23 -6.34 -50.49 -45.34
C THR A 23 -7.22 -49.24 -45.30
N SER A 24 -6.67 -48.05 -45.59
CA SER A 24 -7.35 -47.03 -46.41
C SER A 24 -6.39 -45.93 -46.85
N THR A 25 -6.33 -45.77 -48.17
CA THR A 25 -5.59 -44.83 -49.02
C THR A 25 -6.01 -43.36 -48.88
N HIS A 26 -5.04 -42.42 -48.83
CA HIS A 26 -5.02 -41.28 -49.75
C HIS A 26 -3.67 -40.51 -49.82
N ALA A 27 -3.27 -40.26 -51.07
CA ALA A 27 -2.38 -39.22 -51.62
C ALA A 27 -0.89 -39.13 -51.18
N ARG A 28 -0.03 -39.27 -52.21
CA ARG A 28 1.44 -39.24 -52.21
C ARG A 28 1.97 -37.80 -52.25
N GLY A 29 3.17 -37.62 -51.68
CA GLY A 29 4.04 -36.48 -51.93
C GLY A 29 5.42 -36.67 -51.29
N HIS A 30 6.18 -37.65 -51.77
CA HIS A 30 7.55 -37.94 -51.31
C HIS A 30 8.50 -36.78 -51.61
N HIS A 31 9.22 -36.28 -50.59
CA HIS A 31 10.50 -35.61 -50.82
C HIS A 31 11.64 -36.61 -50.62
N LEU A 32 12.24 -37.00 -51.74
CA LEU A 32 13.50 -37.72 -51.84
C LEU A 32 14.63 -36.80 -51.33
N ARG A 33 15.30 -37.18 -50.24
CA ARG A 33 16.59 -36.58 -49.87
C ARG A 33 17.67 -37.19 -50.77
N ARG A 34 18.26 -36.37 -51.66
CA ARG A 34 19.55 -36.68 -52.28
C ARG A 34 20.65 -35.99 -51.49
N TYR A 35 21.52 -36.77 -50.87
CA TYR A 35 22.77 -36.29 -50.31
C TYR A 35 23.83 -36.36 -51.42
N LEU A 36 24.30 -35.20 -51.88
CA LEU A 36 25.56 -35.11 -52.61
C LEU A 36 26.62 -34.66 -51.61
N PHE A 37 27.54 -35.58 -51.29
CA PHE A 37 28.78 -35.26 -50.59
C PHE A 37 29.76 -34.75 -51.64
N ASP A 38 30.13 -33.48 -51.55
CA ASP A 38 31.34 -32.99 -52.21
C ASP A 38 32.46 -32.96 -51.17
N VAL A 39 33.44 -33.83 -51.40
CA VAL A 39 34.68 -33.91 -50.64
C VAL A 39 35.56 -32.81 -51.18
N LEU A 40 35.82 -31.75 -50.39
CA LEU A 40 37.08 -31.01 -50.30
C LEU A 40 36.93 -29.83 -49.29
N SER A 41 37.68 -29.91 -48.19
CA SER A 41 38.10 -28.84 -47.25
C SER A 41 37.05 -28.05 -46.43
N THR A 42 36.87 -28.48 -45.18
CA THR A 42 36.88 -27.70 -43.90
C THR A 42 36.36 -26.25 -43.90
N VAL A 43 35.04 -26.06 -43.76
CA VAL A 43 34.31 -25.22 -42.76
C VAL A 43 32.80 -25.35 -43.09
N PRO A 44 31.89 -25.74 -42.17
CA PRO A 44 30.46 -25.74 -42.46
C PRO A 44 29.91 -24.30 -42.37
N VAL A 45 29.78 -23.64 -43.51
CA VAL A 45 28.94 -22.44 -43.64
C VAL A 45 27.56 -22.91 -44.12
N VAL A 46 26.59 -22.96 -43.22
CA VAL A 46 25.18 -23.13 -43.60
C VAL A 46 24.70 -21.81 -44.20
N LYS A 47 24.77 -21.68 -45.52
CA LYS A 47 24.07 -20.64 -46.28
C LYS A 47 22.72 -21.21 -46.72
N GLU A 48 21.68 -20.89 -45.96
CA GLU A 48 20.30 -21.06 -46.44
C GLU A 48 20.00 -19.95 -47.45
N GLN A 49 19.90 -20.33 -48.72
CA GLN A 49 19.50 -19.46 -49.82
C GLN A 49 18.07 -19.84 -50.20
N TRP A 50 17.10 -19.09 -49.67
CA TRP A 50 15.67 -19.30 -49.95
C TRP A 50 15.28 -18.58 -51.25
N MET A 51 14.78 -19.32 -52.24
CA MET A 51 14.22 -18.77 -53.48
C MET A 51 12.69 -18.94 -53.49
N PHE A 52 12.01 -17.78 -53.42
CA PHE A 52 10.61 -17.47 -53.77
C PHE A 52 9.45 -17.98 -52.91
N GLY A 53 8.69 -17.00 -52.37
CA GLY A 53 7.25 -17.14 -52.07
C GLY A 53 6.78 -16.39 -50.83
N ARG A 54 6.44 -15.09 -50.97
CA ARG A 54 5.76 -14.22 -49.98
C ARG A 54 6.04 -14.55 -48.50
N THR A 55 7.06 -13.89 -47.95
CA THR A 55 7.13 -13.65 -46.51
C THR A 55 5.90 -12.83 -46.10
N HIS A 56 4.87 -13.49 -45.54
CA HIS A 56 4.10 -12.84 -44.49
C HIS A 56 5.08 -12.67 -43.32
N ALA A 57 5.89 -11.61 -43.39
CA ALA A 57 6.42 -11.02 -42.19
C ALA A 57 5.18 -10.56 -41.43
N GLU A 58 4.75 -11.33 -40.43
CA GLU A 58 4.06 -10.73 -39.31
C GLU A 58 4.97 -9.61 -38.84
N ILE A 59 4.61 -8.38 -39.20
CA ILE A 59 5.22 -7.18 -38.70
C ILE A 59 4.96 -7.26 -37.21
N LEU A 60 5.92 -7.77 -36.43
CA LEU A 60 5.92 -7.63 -34.99
C LEU A 60 5.65 -6.14 -34.74
N PRO A 61 4.59 -5.79 -33.99
CA PRO A 61 4.25 -4.39 -33.78
C PRO A 61 5.51 -3.69 -33.30
N SER A 62 5.82 -2.56 -33.94
CA SER A 62 7.00 -1.75 -33.62
C SER A 62 7.00 -1.51 -32.12
N ARG A 63 7.90 -2.18 -31.39
CA ARG A 63 8.03 -2.02 -29.94
C ARG A 63 8.56 -0.63 -29.70
N ARG A 64 7.65 0.30 -29.39
CA ARG A 64 8.01 1.66 -29.02
C ARG A 64 8.61 1.64 -27.62
N LEU A 65 9.68 2.41 -27.41
CA LEU A 65 10.18 2.67 -26.07
C LEU A 65 9.34 3.79 -25.45
N GLU A 66 8.74 3.53 -24.29
CA GLU A 66 7.97 4.50 -23.54
C GLU A 66 8.60 4.70 -22.16
N ASP A 67 9.10 5.90 -21.87
CA ASP A 67 9.52 6.28 -20.52
C ASP A 67 8.35 6.93 -19.80
N VAL A 68 7.81 6.23 -18.80
CA VAL A 68 6.63 6.61 -18.03
C VAL A 68 6.99 7.00 -16.60
N LYS A 69 8.28 7.21 -16.29
CA LYS A 69 8.72 7.44 -14.91
C LYS A 69 8.05 8.63 -14.25
N GLU A 70 7.93 9.76 -14.94
CA GLU A 70 7.32 10.97 -14.36
C GLU A 70 5.81 10.80 -14.15
N ASP A 71 5.10 10.17 -15.10
CA ASP A 71 3.67 9.88 -14.97
C ASP A 71 3.40 8.89 -13.84
N MET A 72 4.20 7.82 -13.75
CA MET A 72 4.13 6.86 -12.64
C MET A 72 4.41 7.53 -11.28
N LYS A 73 5.37 8.47 -11.21
CA LYS A 73 5.65 9.24 -9.99
C LYS A 73 4.45 10.09 -9.57
N ALA A 74 3.87 10.85 -10.50
CA ALA A 74 2.73 11.72 -10.24
C ALA A 74 1.50 10.90 -9.80
N MET A 75 1.22 9.79 -10.48
CA MET A 75 0.12 8.89 -10.11
C MET A 75 0.35 8.23 -8.73
N THR A 76 1.59 7.83 -8.43
CA THR A 76 1.95 7.29 -7.10
C THR A 76 1.66 8.31 -6.01
N ASP A 77 2.05 9.57 -6.19
CA ASP A 77 1.83 10.61 -5.18
C ASP A 77 0.34 10.89 -5.00
N SER A 78 -0.41 10.97 -6.10
CA SER A 78 -1.86 11.18 -6.07
C SER A 78 -2.59 10.05 -5.32
N LEU A 79 -2.27 8.79 -5.59
CA LEU A 79 -2.85 7.64 -4.87
C LEU A 79 -2.42 7.59 -3.40
N ALA A 80 -1.16 7.94 -3.11
CA ALA A 80 -0.63 7.91 -1.76
C ALA A 80 -1.31 8.94 -0.84
N ILE A 81 -1.71 10.08 -1.40
CA ILE A 81 -2.37 11.19 -0.70
C ILE A 81 -3.90 10.99 -0.68
N SER A 82 -4.52 10.61 -1.79
CA SER A 82 -5.99 10.46 -1.84
C SER A 82 -6.50 9.31 -0.96
N ASP A 83 -5.73 8.22 -0.84
CA ASP A 83 -6.07 7.08 0.00
C ASP A 83 -4.87 6.68 0.88
N VAL A 84 -4.78 7.35 2.03
CA VAL A 84 -3.71 7.13 3.01
C VAL A 84 -3.79 5.75 3.68
N VAL A 85 -4.99 5.15 3.77
CA VAL A 85 -5.20 3.85 4.40
C VAL A 85 -4.74 2.73 3.47
N ARG A 86 -4.76 2.95 2.16
CA ARG A 86 -4.32 1.97 1.18
C ARG A 86 -2.88 1.49 1.42
N PRO A 87 -2.62 0.18 1.49
CA PRO A 87 -1.27 -0.33 1.57
C PRO A 87 -0.43 0.04 0.33
N ALA A 88 0.82 0.45 0.53
CA ALA A 88 1.74 0.83 -0.56
C ALA A 88 1.89 -0.27 -1.62
N ARG A 89 1.83 -1.54 -1.19
CA ARG A 89 1.88 -2.70 -2.08
C ARG A 89 0.66 -2.81 -3.00
N GLN A 90 -0.52 -2.42 -2.54
CA GLN A 90 -1.71 -2.39 -3.39
C GLN A 90 -1.64 -1.28 -4.44
N ILE A 91 -1.11 -0.10 -4.07
CA ILE A 91 -0.82 0.99 -5.01
C ILE A 91 0.15 0.50 -6.10
N TRP A 92 1.20 -0.23 -5.72
CA TRP A 92 2.11 -0.85 -6.69
C TRP A 92 1.40 -1.81 -7.65
N HIS A 93 0.54 -2.71 -7.16
CA HIS A 93 -0.16 -3.66 -8.02
C HIS A 93 -1.07 -2.98 -9.03
N GLU A 94 -1.75 -1.89 -8.65
CA GLU A 94 -2.55 -1.08 -9.57
C GLU A 94 -1.67 -0.42 -10.64
N LEU A 95 -0.63 0.29 -10.24
CA LEU A 95 0.28 0.95 -11.18
C LEU A 95 0.95 -0.07 -12.10
N ARG A 96 1.30 -1.26 -11.59
CA ARG A 96 1.86 -2.32 -12.41
C ARG A 96 0.87 -2.80 -13.47
N GLY A 97 -0.40 -2.97 -13.12
CA GLY A 97 -1.44 -3.33 -14.09
C GLY A 97 -1.63 -2.25 -15.16
N LEU A 98 -1.62 -0.97 -14.76
CA LEU A 98 -1.82 0.17 -15.66
C LEU A 98 -0.68 0.37 -16.64
N TYR A 99 0.58 0.33 -16.18
CA TYR A 99 1.75 0.67 -16.99
C TYR A 99 2.45 -0.55 -17.60
N TYR A 100 2.42 -1.70 -16.94
CA TYR A 100 3.09 -2.94 -17.36
C TYR A 100 2.12 -4.07 -17.73
N GLY A 101 0.87 -3.75 -18.02
CA GLY A 101 -0.16 -4.73 -18.40
C GLY A 101 0.25 -5.56 -19.62
N PHE A 102 -0.23 -6.81 -19.67
CA PHE A 102 0.11 -7.78 -20.72
C PHE A 102 -0.29 -7.33 -22.13
N ASP A 103 -1.28 -6.44 -22.24
CA ASP A 103 -1.75 -5.90 -23.51
C ASP A 103 -0.85 -4.75 -24.04
N ASN A 104 0.16 -4.33 -23.26
CA ASN A 104 1.10 -3.30 -23.67
C ASN A 104 2.22 -3.92 -24.52
N ASN A 105 2.15 -3.71 -25.84
CA ASN A 105 3.18 -4.16 -26.78
C ASN A 105 4.47 -3.33 -26.73
N ASN A 106 4.53 -2.26 -25.91
CA ASN A 106 5.68 -1.38 -25.81
C ASN A 106 6.70 -1.83 -24.77
N VAL A 107 7.96 -1.45 -24.97
CA VAL A 107 8.99 -1.60 -23.94
C VAL A 107 8.91 -0.40 -23.02
N VAL A 108 8.46 -0.62 -21.79
CA VAL A 108 8.21 0.44 -20.82
C VAL A 108 9.39 0.60 -19.87
N ILE A 109 9.94 1.80 -19.80
CA ILE A 109 10.87 2.24 -18.76
C ILE A 109 10.05 2.96 -17.69
N GLY A 110 9.98 2.38 -16.50
CA GLY A 110 9.21 2.96 -15.40
C GLY A 110 9.86 2.72 -14.04
N LEU A 111 9.06 2.72 -12.98
CA LEU A 111 9.53 2.54 -11.61
C LEU A 111 9.49 1.07 -11.17
N SER A 112 10.45 0.68 -10.33
CA SER A 112 10.40 -0.60 -9.61
C SER A 112 9.42 -0.54 -8.43
N GLU A 113 9.01 -1.71 -7.95
CA GLU A 113 8.19 -1.86 -6.73
C GLU A 113 8.79 -1.11 -5.53
N SER A 114 10.08 -1.27 -5.30
CA SER A 114 10.79 -0.61 -4.18
C SER A 114 10.81 0.92 -4.30
N GLN A 115 10.92 1.45 -5.53
CA GLN A 115 10.86 2.88 -5.80
C GLN A 115 9.45 3.42 -5.53
N VAL A 116 8.41 2.71 -5.96
CA VAL A 116 7.01 3.08 -5.70
C VAL A 116 6.70 3.04 -4.20
N ILE A 117 7.02 1.94 -3.51
CA ILE A 117 6.77 1.81 -2.06
C ILE A 117 7.48 2.92 -1.28
N SER A 118 8.77 3.16 -1.57
CA SER A 118 9.53 4.24 -0.93
C SER A 118 8.90 5.61 -1.20
N ARG A 119 8.41 5.83 -2.42
CA ARG A 119 7.75 7.08 -2.81
C ARG A 119 6.42 7.27 -2.10
N VAL A 120 5.58 6.24 -1.97
CA VAL A 120 4.32 6.29 -1.21
C VAL A 120 4.57 6.77 0.22
N HIS A 121 5.55 6.16 0.91
CA HIS A 121 5.88 6.56 2.28
C HIS A 121 6.38 7.99 2.37
N ARG A 122 7.22 8.44 1.42
CA ARG A 122 7.70 9.83 1.37
C ARG A 122 6.58 10.81 1.08
N ALA A 123 5.73 10.54 0.09
CA ALA A 123 4.60 11.38 -0.27
C ALA A 123 3.66 11.57 0.92
N ARG A 124 3.36 10.48 1.65
CA ARG A 124 2.57 10.53 2.90
C ARG A 124 3.26 11.34 3.98
N ALA A 125 4.54 11.10 4.25
CA ALA A 125 5.28 11.84 5.28
C ALA A 125 5.42 13.34 4.95
N ILE A 126 5.53 13.71 3.68
CA ILE A 126 5.58 15.11 3.25
C ILE A 126 4.20 15.76 3.38
N HIS A 127 3.14 15.06 2.96
CA HIS A 127 1.79 15.60 2.94
C HIS A 127 1.16 15.66 4.34
N TYR A 128 1.26 14.59 5.11
CA TYR A 128 0.63 14.44 6.43
C TYR A 128 1.55 14.81 7.59
N SER A 129 2.67 15.49 7.35
CA SER A 129 3.78 15.60 8.30
C SER A 129 4.46 14.26 8.60
N GLY A 130 5.78 14.30 8.79
CA GLY A 130 6.58 13.12 9.13
C GLY A 130 6.36 12.63 10.56
N ASP A 131 5.57 13.37 11.34
CA ASP A 131 5.19 13.07 12.71
C ASP A 131 3.68 12.86 12.81
N VAL A 132 3.28 11.86 13.62
CA VAL A 132 1.89 11.43 13.82
C VAL A 132 1.01 12.58 14.27
N HIS A 133 1.57 13.56 14.99
CA HIS A 133 0.83 14.72 15.49
C HIS A 133 0.35 15.65 14.36
N GLY A 134 1.19 15.91 13.35
CA GLY A 134 0.74 16.69 12.20
C GLY A 134 -0.21 15.90 11.31
N SER A 135 -0.12 14.57 11.31
CA SER A 135 -0.98 13.73 10.48
C SER A 135 -2.44 13.80 10.89
N VAL A 136 -2.74 13.89 12.19
CA VAL A 136 -4.12 13.98 12.70
C VAL A 136 -4.78 15.34 12.48
N GLU A 137 -4.04 16.34 11.98
CA GLU A 137 -4.56 17.67 11.66
C GLU A 137 -5.08 17.76 10.21
N ILE A 138 -4.73 16.79 9.35
CA ILE A 138 -4.92 16.89 7.89
C ILE A 138 -5.93 15.83 7.41
N PRO A 139 -6.98 16.21 6.65
CA PRO A 139 -7.92 15.24 6.06
C PRO A 139 -7.22 14.22 5.13
N PRO A 140 -7.68 12.95 5.11
CA PRO A 140 -8.85 12.40 5.79
C PRO A 140 -8.58 11.97 7.24
N LEU A 141 -7.35 12.08 7.74
CA LEU A 141 -6.98 11.57 9.07
C LEU A 141 -7.52 12.41 10.23
N SER A 142 -7.92 13.65 9.97
CA SER A 142 -8.62 14.52 10.94
C SER A 142 -10.14 14.34 10.96
N LEU A 143 -10.70 13.56 10.00
CA LEU A 143 -12.15 13.40 9.83
C LEU A 143 -12.70 12.24 10.66
N ALA A 144 -13.92 12.43 11.18
CA ALA A 144 -14.65 11.37 11.85
C ALA A 144 -14.96 10.23 10.85
N LEU A 145 -14.99 9.00 11.35
CA LEU A 145 -15.14 7.83 10.50
C LEU A 145 -16.44 7.91 9.70
N ASN A 146 -16.32 7.89 8.38
CA ASN A 146 -17.44 8.00 7.42
C ASN A 146 -18.19 9.35 7.44
N GLU A 147 -17.63 10.39 8.04
CA GLU A 147 -18.25 11.72 8.10
C GLU A 147 -17.30 12.79 7.54
N ALA A 148 -17.86 13.87 6.98
CA ALA A 148 -17.08 15.02 6.49
C ALA A 148 -16.75 16.04 7.60
N VAL A 149 -16.92 15.67 8.87
CA VAL A 149 -16.66 16.54 10.02
C VAL A 149 -15.33 16.19 10.67
N SER A 150 -14.56 17.19 11.06
CA SER A 150 -13.31 16.98 11.79
C SER A 150 -13.61 16.56 13.24
N PHE A 151 -12.99 15.48 13.71
CA PHE A 151 -12.94 15.21 15.15
C PHE A 151 -11.80 15.96 15.82
N PHE A 152 -10.81 16.41 15.06
CA PHE A 152 -9.70 17.21 15.56
C PHE A 152 -10.20 18.62 15.94
N GLN A 153 -9.90 19.06 17.18
CA GLN A 153 -10.40 20.33 17.74
C GLN A 153 -9.28 21.37 17.88
N PHE A 154 -8.12 21.00 18.43
CA PHE A 154 -7.01 21.95 18.60
C PHE A 154 -5.64 21.30 18.75
N HIS A 155 -4.60 22.02 18.32
CA HIS A 155 -3.20 21.83 18.70
C HIS A 155 -2.70 23.10 19.36
N PHE A 156 -2.28 23.00 20.61
CA PHE A 156 -1.70 24.11 21.34
C PHE A 156 -0.28 23.79 21.77
N VAL A 157 0.64 24.75 21.57
CA VAL A 157 2.04 24.65 21.97
C VAL A 157 2.38 25.85 22.83
N SER A 158 2.90 25.61 24.03
CA SER A 158 3.35 26.66 24.95
C SER A 158 4.78 26.45 25.41
N ALA A 159 5.43 27.54 25.80
CA ALA A 159 6.79 27.47 26.33
C ALA A 159 6.81 26.65 27.62
N ASN A 160 7.75 25.71 27.71
CA ASN A 160 8.00 24.99 28.94
C ASN A 160 9.08 25.72 29.74
N ARG A 161 8.68 26.32 30.87
CA ARG A 161 9.58 27.10 31.74
C ARG A 161 10.67 26.26 32.40
N GLN A 162 10.48 24.94 32.49
CA GLN A 162 11.43 24.01 33.12
C GLN A 162 12.42 23.43 32.11
N ASP A 163 12.02 23.33 30.83
CA ASP A 163 12.86 22.80 29.75
C ASP A 163 12.51 23.51 28.44
N VAL A 164 13.29 24.55 28.12
CA VAL A 164 13.07 25.40 26.93
C VAL A 164 13.16 24.61 25.63
N ASN A 165 13.90 23.50 25.61
CA ASN A 165 14.04 22.66 24.42
C ASN A 165 12.86 21.69 24.23
N ARG A 166 11.94 21.61 25.20
CA ARG A 166 10.80 20.68 25.21
C ARG A 166 9.51 21.42 25.52
N PRO A 167 8.94 22.14 24.53
CA PRO A 167 7.70 22.88 24.74
C PRO A 167 6.55 21.96 25.17
N ASN A 168 5.61 22.54 25.92
CA ASN A 168 4.39 21.86 26.29
C ASN A 168 3.49 21.77 25.06
N ARG A 169 2.82 20.63 24.87
CA ARG A 169 1.89 20.39 23.78
C ARG A 169 0.60 19.83 24.33
N LEU A 170 -0.51 20.38 23.85
CA LEU A 170 -1.85 19.85 24.03
C LEU A 170 -2.44 19.52 22.65
N LEU A 171 -2.93 18.30 22.49
CA LEU A 171 -3.70 17.89 21.31
C LEU A 171 -5.08 17.47 21.76
N GLY A 172 -6.10 18.18 21.30
CA GLY A 172 -7.48 17.95 21.69
C GLY A 172 -8.34 17.48 20.53
N TRP A 173 -9.19 16.51 20.81
CA TRP A 173 -10.17 16.02 19.86
C TRP A 173 -11.47 15.57 20.51
N ALA A 174 -12.55 15.70 19.75
CA ALA A 174 -13.90 15.39 20.16
C ALA A 174 -14.76 15.15 18.93
N HIS A 175 -15.70 14.22 19.04
CA HIS A 175 -16.72 14.07 18.01
C HIS A 175 -17.68 15.28 18.08
N PRO A 176 -17.89 16.05 17.00
CA PRO A 176 -18.71 17.27 17.05
C PRO A 176 -20.12 17.06 17.60
N VAL A 177 -20.76 15.94 17.25
CA VAL A 177 -22.07 15.57 17.79
C VAL A 177 -22.05 15.39 19.33
N LEU A 178 -20.99 14.81 19.88
CA LEU A 178 -20.87 14.57 21.33
C LEU A 178 -20.54 15.83 22.12
N LEU A 179 -19.92 16.84 21.48
CA LEU A 179 -19.70 18.16 22.11
C LEU A 179 -21.01 18.81 22.55
N ASN A 180 -22.12 18.54 21.86
CA ASN A 180 -23.43 19.06 22.24
C ASN A 180 -23.85 18.63 23.65
N LEU A 181 -23.36 17.49 24.16
CA LEU A 181 -23.65 17.07 25.53
C LEU A 181 -23.06 18.03 26.57
N LEU A 182 -21.94 18.69 26.27
CA LEU A 182 -21.32 19.69 27.15
C LEU A 182 -22.09 21.01 27.18
N ARG A 183 -22.96 21.27 26.20
CA ARG A 183 -23.76 22.50 26.11
C ARG A 183 -25.00 22.50 26.99
N TYR A 184 -25.39 21.34 27.52
CA TYR A 184 -26.56 21.27 28.40
C TYR A 184 -26.25 21.87 29.77
N ASN A 185 -27.22 22.62 30.29
CA ASN A 185 -27.15 23.16 31.65
C ASN A 185 -27.17 22.03 32.68
N ASN A 186 -26.45 22.23 33.80
CA ASN A 186 -26.38 21.29 34.92
C ASN A 186 -25.86 19.89 34.53
N THR A 187 -24.97 19.83 33.54
CA THR A 187 -24.30 18.60 33.15
C THR A 187 -23.33 18.13 34.24
N THR A 188 -23.40 16.84 34.62
CA THR A 188 -22.41 16.25 35.52
C THR A 188 -21.21 15.75 34.71
N LEU A 189 -20.02 16.24 35.07
CA LEU A 189 -18.77 15.87 34.43
C LEU A 189 -17.97 14.90 35.29
N PHE A 190 -17.34 13.95 34.64
CA PHE A 190 -16.27 13.14 35.20
C PHE A 190 -15.03 13.31 34.33
N ILE A 191 -13.91 13.69 34.94
CA ILE A 191 -12.65 13.95 34.24
C ILE A 191 -11.64 12.92 34.72
N ASP A 192 -11.14 12.10 33.79
CA ASP A 192 -10.15 11.06 34.08
C ASP A 192 -8.79 11.37 33.44
N GLY A 193 -7.74 11.31 34.24
CA GLY A 193 -6.35 11.51 33.83
C GLY A 193 -5.61 10.17 33.77
N THR A 194 -5.36 9.66 32.57
CA THR A 194 -4.60 8.42 32.36
C THR A 194 -3.13 8.71 32.06
N PHE A 195 -2.21 8.23 32.91
CA PHE A 195 -0.77 8.54 32.82
C PHE A 195 0.07 7.47 32.13
N ARG A 196 -0.43 6.23 32.03
CA ARG A 196 0.36 5.06 31.60
C ARG A 196 0.09 4.61 30.16
N CYS A 197 -1.02 5.03 29.57
CA CYS A 197 -1.48 4.60 28.25
C CYS A 197 -1.48 5.78 27.28
N VAL A 198 -0.28 6.33 27.02
CA VAL A 198 -0.08 7.52 26.20
C VAL A 198 1.01 7.29 25.16
N PRO A 199 0.94 7.95 23.99
CA PRO A 199 2.00 7.90 23.00
C PRO A 199 3.33 8.38 23.59
N ARG A 200 4.43 7.94 22.98
CA ARG A 200 5.77 8.39 23.34
C ARG A 200 5.83 9.92 23.31
N ASN A 201 6.54 10.50 24.29
CA ASN A 201 6.68 11.95 24.54
C ASN A 201 5.48 12.66 25.18
N TYR A 202 4.35 11.98 25.40
CA TYR A 202 3.25 12.50 26.21
C TYR A 202 3.35 11.97 27.64
N GLN A 203 2.85 12.77 28.58
CA GLN A 203 2.82 12.42 29.99
C GLN A 203 1.44 11.96 30.46
N GLN A 204 0.39 12.40 29.78
CA GLN A 204 -0.98 12.05 30.14
C GLN A 204 -1.95 12.16 28.96
N ARG A 205 -3.06 11.43 29.10
CA ARG A 205 -4.28 11.61 28.33
C ARG A 205 -5.41 11.91 29.31
N VAL A 206 -6.03 13.06 29.15
CA VAL A 206 -7.21 13.49 29.92
C VAL A 206 -8.46 13.22 29.09
N VAL A 207 -9.48 12.66 29.71
CA VAL A 207 -10.78 12.35 29.09
C VAL A 207 -11.88 13.06 29.87
N TYR A 208 -12.66 13.88 29.17
CA TYR A 208 -13.87 14.49 29.70
C TYR A 208 -15.05 13.59 29.37
N MET A 209 -15.79 13.20 30.39
CA MET A 209 -16.98 12.40 30.27
C MET A 209 -18.19 13.15 30.81
N VAL A 210 -19.28 13.10 30.08
CA VAL A 210 -20.57 13.69 30.45
C VAL A 210 -21.50 12.57 30.89
N HIS A 211 -22.15 12.73 32.04
CA HIS A 211 -23.28 11.88 32.39
C HIS A 211 -24.47 12.18 31.47
N ASP A 212 -24.73 11.30 30.51
CA ASP A 212 -25.90 11.39 29.66
C ASP A 212 -27.12 10.79 30.37
N HIS A 213 -28.11 11.64 30.65
CA HIS A 213 -29.32 11.24 31.36
C HIS A 213 -30.17 10.23 30.58
N ALA A 214 -30.11 10.24 29.25
CA ALA A 214 -30.88 9.33 28.41
C ALA A 214 -30.34 7.89 28.54
N SER A 215 -29.02 7.71 28.40
CA SER A 215 -28.37 6.41 28.54
C SER A 215 -28.05 6.00 29.99
N ARG A 216 -28.05 6.95 30.94
CA ARG A 216 -27.58 6.77 32.33
C ARG A 216 -26.10 6.38 32.42
N LEU A 217 -25.31 6.72 31.41
CA LEU A 217 -23.89 6.39 31.32
C LEU A 217 -23.04 7.66 31.25
N PHE A 218 -21.80 7.54 31.70
CA PHE A 218 -20.78 8.53 31.41
C PHE A 218 -20.24 8.29 29.99
N VAL A 219 -20.55 9.23 29.09
CA VAL A 219 -20.12 9.20 27.70
C VAL A 219 -18.85 10.05 27.58
N PRO A 220 -17.72 9.51 27.07
CA PRO A 220 -16.54 10.31 26.79
C PRO A 220 -16.81 11.25 25.61
N VAL A 221 -16.66 12.54 25.84
CA VAL A 221 -16.99 13.60 24.87
C VAL A 221 -15.77 14.33 24.35
N PHE A 222 -14.69 14.38 25.14
CA PHE A 222 -13.47 15.10 24.77
C PHE A 222 -12.24 14.34 25.24
N TYR A 223 -11.21 14.31 24.41
CA TYR A 223 -9.93 13.69 24.71
C TYR A 223 -8.81 14.70 24.50
N ILE A 224 -7.87 14.76 25.43
CA ILE A 224 -6.70 15.63 25.32
C ILE A 224 -5.44 14.86 25.65
N LEU A 225 -4.47 14.88 24.76
CA LEU A 225 -3.10 14.46 25.03
C LEU A 225 -2.27 15.64 25.52
N SER A 226 -1.52 15.44 26.60
CA SER A 226 -0.63 16.48 27.15
C SER A 226 0.77 15.97 27.43
N THR A 227 1.76 16.79 27.07
CA THR A 227 3.17 16.58 27.45
C THR A 227 3.51 17.14 28.84
N SER A 228 2.55 17.79 29.51
CA SER A 228 2.68 18.36 30.85
C SER A 228 1.60 17.84 31.79
N ARG A 229 1.85 17.91 33.10
CA ARG A 229 0.90 17.59 34.19
C ARG A 229 0.78 18.72 35.21
N THR A 230 1.15 19.94 34.81
CA THR A 230 1.10 21.13 35.67
C THR A 230 -0.31 21.69 35.79
N GLY A 231 -0.55 22.48 36.84
CA GLY A 231 -1.82 23.21 37.00
C GLY A 231 -2.16 24.07 35.78
N ASP A 232 -1.19 24.80 35.25
CA ASP A 232 -1.35 25.61 34.03
C ASP A 232 -1.82 24.77 32.83
N ALA A 233 -1.29 23.56 32.66
CA ALA A 233 -1.72 22.67 31.58
C ALA A 233 -3.19 22.25 31.75
N TYR A 234 -3.65 21.99 32.98
CA TYR A 234 -5.07 21.69 33.22
C TYR A 234 -5.97 22.91 33.00
N TRP A 235 -5.51 24.11 33.34
CA TRP A 235 -6.24 25.34 33.02
C TRP A 235 -6.40 25.54 31.52
N ASP A 236 -5.32 25.38 30.76
CA ASP A 236 -5.34 25.45 29.30
C ASP A 236 -6.31 24.39 28.72
N MET A 237 -6.27 23.15 29.23
CA MET A 237 -7.20 22.09 28.82
C MET A 237 -8.66 22.49 29.01
N MET A 238 -9.02 22.98 30.21
CA MET A 238 -10.39 23.43 30.50
C MET A 238 -10.80 24.58 29.59
N HIS A 239 -9.91 25.54 29.37
CA HIS A 239 -10.17 26.68 28.48
C HIS A 239 -10.48 26.21 27.05
N PHE A 240 -9.69 25.30 26.50
CA PHE A 240 -9.94 24.79 25.14
C PHE A 240 -11.20 23.93 25.04
N VAL A 241 -11.55 23.16 26.07
CA VAL A 241 -12.83 22.44 26.10
C VAL A 241 -14.00 23.43 26.08
N LEU A 242 -13.95 24.49 26.88
CA LEU A 242 -14.99 25.54 26.89
C LEU A 242 -15.08 26.22 25.52
N GLN A 243 -13.95 26.62 24.94
CA GLN A 243 -13.93 27.25 23.62
C GLN A 243 -14.52 26.34 22.53
N ALA A 244 -14.26 25.03 22.57
CA ALA A 244 -14.83 24.08 21.64
C ALA A 244 -16.36 23.91 21.83
N THR A 245 -16.90 24.18 23.02
CA THR A 245 -18.34 24.17 23.24
C THR A 245 -19.06 25.40 22.69
N ASP A 246 -18.35 26.51 22.46
CA ASP A 246 -18.93 27.76 21.95
C ASP A 246 -18.99 27.87 20.41
N GLN A 247 -18.43 26.89 19.67
CA GLN A 247 -18.33 26.89 18.19
C GLN A 247 -19.56 26.37 17.46
#